data_AF-A0A2J6MSP0-F1
#
_entry.id   AF-A0A2J6MSP0-F1
#
_cell.length_a   1.000
_cell.length_b   1.000
_cell.length_c   1.000
_cell.angle_alpha   90.00
_cell.angle_beta   90.00
_cell.angle_gamma   90.00
#
_symmetry.space_group_name_H-M   'P 1'
#
loop_
_entity.id
_entity.type
_entity.pdbx_description
1 polymer ?
#
loop_
_entity_poly.entity_id
_entity_poly.type
_entity_poly.pdbx_seq_one_letter_code
_entity_poly.pdbx_strand_id
1 'polypeptide(L)'
;MRGIFIRVLAVSKIGDVSGTCLWASILLQQSLEKFGECEAVVRGGEGYLDGGAIDPSGVWHGHYWVEGVSSGGAAFVVDIAADQFGWPPVVVMSIERARERYRPGEDRRTQETVDDELGMMKERFAVS
;
A
#
# COMPACT_ATOMS: atom_id res chain seq x y z
N MET A 1 11.49 -4.55 -1.79
CA MET A 1 10.86 -3.55 -0.91
C MET A 1 10.36 -4.11 0.41
N ARG A 2 9.56 -5.19 0.44
CA ARG A 2 9.12 -5.84 1.70
C ARG A 2 10.22 -6.05 2.74
N GLY A 3 11.39 -6.58 2.36
CA GLY A 3 12.49 -6.81 3.29
C GLY A 3 13.05 -5.53 3.93
N ILE A 4 13.05 -4.41 3.21
CA ILE A 4 13.43 -3.10 3.77
C ILE A 4 12.35 -2.62 4.73
N PHE A 5 11.09 -2.74 4.34
CA PHE A 5 9.95 -2.37 5.17
C PHE A 5 9.96 -3.08 6.54
N ILE A 6 10.14 -4.41 6.55
CA ILE A 6 10.24 -5.20 7.79
C ILE A 6 11.41 -4.74 8.67
N ARG A 7 12.56 -4.38 8.08
CA ARG A 7 13.69 -3.83 8.85
C ARG A 7 13.36 -2.48 9.46
N VAL A 8 12.66 -1.61 8.74
CA VAL A 8 12.19 -0.31 9.26
C VAL A 8 11.25 -0.53 10.45
N LEU A 9 10.26 -1.41 10.32
CA LEU A 9 9.35 -1.74 11.43
C LEU A 9 10.10 -2.25 12.66
N ALA A 10 11.06 -3.16 12.47
CA ALA A 10 11.86 -3.72 13.54
C ALA A 10 12.69 -2.65 14.28
N VAL A 11 13.35 -1.74 13.55
CA VAL A 11 14.10 -0.62 14.15
C VAL A 11 13.17 0.35 14.88
N SER A 12 11.96 0.56 14.36
CA SER A 12 10.91 1.36 14.99
C SER A 12 10.17 0.66 16.13
N LYS A 13 10.56 -0.58 16.48
CA LYS A 13 9.93 -1.40 17.53
C LYS A 13 8.43 -1.67 17.30
N ILE A 14 8.03 -1.74 16.04
CA ILE A 14 6.68 -2.13 15.63
C ILE A 14 6.68 -3.65 15.40
N GLY A 15 5.81 -4.36 16.14
CA GLY A 15 5.86 -5.82 16.28
C GLY A 15 5.30 -6.61 15.09
N ASP A 16 4.41 -6.01 14.31
CA ASP A 16 3.80 -6.64 13.14
C ASP A 16 3.36 -5.59 12.10
N VAL A 17 2.72 -6.05 11.03
CA VAL A 17 2.36 -5.23 9.87
C VAL A 17 0.95 -4.66 9.92
N SER A 18 0.17 -5.00 10.94
CA SER A 18 -1.21 -4.55 11.10
C SER A 18 -1.25 -3.03 11.26
N GLY A 19 -2.08 -2.37 10.45
CA GLY A 19 -2.19 -0.90 10.46
C GLY A 19 -0.98 -0.18 9.85
N THR A 20 -0.02 -0.90 9.28
CA THR A 20 1.18 -0.30 8.65
C THR A 20 1.10 -0.25 7.11
N CYS A 21 -0.03 -0.65 6.54
CA CYS A 21 -0.22 -0.77 5.09
C CYS A 21 -0.06 0.55 4.33
N LEU A 22 -0.43 1.68 4.93
CA LEU A 22 -0.20 3.00 4.33
C LEU A 22 1.30 3.30 4.19
N TRP A 23 2.09 3.11 5.26
CA TRP A 23 3.55 3.29 5.23
C TRP A 23 4.21 2.34 4.23
N ALA A 24 3.74 1.10 4.18
CA ALA A 24 4.22 0.10 3.22
C ALA A 24 3.97 0.56 1.78
N SER A 25 2.78 1.11 1.51
CA SER A 25 2.36 1.59 0.19
C SER A 25 3.12 2.85 -0.23
N ILE A 26 3.32 3.81 0.66
CA ILE A 26 4.12 5.02 0.39
C ILE A 26 5.57 4.64 0.05
N LEU A 27 6.20 3.80 0.88
CA LEU A 27 7.57 3.33 0.62
C LEU A 27 7.67 2.62 -0.74
N LEU A 28 6.67 1.78 -1.04
CA LEU A 28 6.63 1.02 -2.28
C LEU A 28 6.44 1.93 -3.50
N GLN A 29 5.49 2.87 -3.47
CA GLN A 29 5.22 3.82 -4.55
C GLN A 29 6.49 4.60 -4.89
N GLN A 30 7.12 5.23 -3.89
CA GLN A 30 8.36 6.00 -4.09
C GLN A 30 9.49 5.15 -4.66
N SER A 31 9.56 3.88 -4.26
CA SER A 31 10.58 2.95 -4.76
C SER A 31 10.32 2.53 -6.21
N LEU A 32 9.05 2.33 -6.59
CA LEU A 32 8.65 1.99 -7.95
C LEU A 32 8.89 3.15 -8.91
N GLU A 33 8.55 4.37 -8.51
CA GLU A 33 8.81 5.58 -9.30
C GLU A 33 10.32 5.84 -9.46
N LYS A 34 11.07 5.75 -8.36
CA LYS A 34 12.49 6.12 -8.35
C LYS A 34 13.42 5.06 -8.94
N PHE A 35 13.11 3.78 -8.73
CA PHE A 35 14.01 2.68 -9.08
C PHE A 35 13.40 1.66 -10.03
N GLY A 36 12.08 1.64 -10.18
CA GLY A 36 11.36 0.70 -11.03
C GLY A 36 10.95 1.26 -12.39
N GLU A 37 11.13 2.57 -12.62
CA GLU A 37 10.66 3.27 -13.83
C GLU A 37 9.16 3.02 -14.10
N CYS A 38 8.38 2.92 -13.03
CA CYS A 38 6.93 2.75 -13.11
C CYS A 38 6.21 4.04 -12.76
N GLU A 39 5.09 4.31 -13.42
CA GLU A 39 4.07 5.17 -12.83
C GLU A 39 3.41 4.38 -11.70
N ALA A 40 3.26 4.99 -10.52
CA ALA A 40 2.69 4.32 -9.36
C ALA A 40 1.78 5.26 -8.58
N VAL A 41 0.68 4.73 -8.06
CA VAL A 41 -0.28 5.46 -7.24
C VAL A 41 -0.68 4.62 -6.05
N VAL A 42 -0.66 5.22 -4.86
CA VAL A 42 -1.24 4.59 -3.68
C VAL A 42 -2.76 4.62 -3.83
N ARG A 43 -3.38 3.45 -3.72
CA ARG A 43 -4.83 3.31 -3.62
C ARG A 43 -5.19 2.79 -2.23
N GLY A 44 -6.39 3.11 -1.79
CA GLY A 44 -6.89 2.62 -0.53
C GLY A 44 -8.39 2.66 -0.45
N GLY A 45 -8.90 2.16 0.67
CA GLY A 45 -10.31 2.23 1.02
C GLY A 45 -10.50 1.87 2.49
N GLU A 46 -11.69 2.15 3.04
CA GLU A 46 -12.02 1.95 4.46
C GLU A 46 -12.65 0.58 4.78
N GLY A 47 -12.81 -0.26 3.76
CA GLY A 47 -13.39 -1.59 3.81
C GLY A 47 -14.85 -1.58 3.39
N TYR A 48 -15.74 -1.75 4.38
CA TYR A 48 -17.16 -2.03 4.14
C TYR A 48 -17.91 -0.90 3.42
N LEU A 49 -17.50 0.36 3.61
CA LEU A 49 -18.24 1.55 3.16
C LEU A 49 -17.65 2.22 1.91
N ASP A 50 -16.33 2.16 1.71
CA ASP A 50 -15.64 2.83 0.61
C ASP A 50 -14.37 2.10 0.19
N GLY A 51 -14.53 1.01 -0.58
CA GLY A 51 -13.42 0.24 -1.13
C GLY A 51 -12.53 -0.44 -0.09
N GLY A 52 -11.55 -1.24 -0.49
CA GLY A 52 -10.61 -1.90 0.40
C GLY A 52 -10.02 -3.16 -0.21
N ALA A 53 -9.60 -4.08 0.65
CA ALA A 53 -9.17 -5.41 0.24
C ALA A 53 -9.97 -6.51 0.92
N ILE A 54 -10.34 -7.54 0.16
CA ILE A 54 -11.04 -8.71 0.69
C ILE A 54 -10.04 -9.73 1.23
N ASP A 55 -10.35 -10.34 2.37
CA ASP A 55 -9.58 -11.45 2.92
C ASP A 55 -10.02 -12.81 2.34
N PRO A 56 -9.30 -13.92 2.61
CA PRO A 56 -9.69 -15.24 2.13
C PRO A 56 -11.04 -15.76 2.65
N SER A 57 -11.58 -15.16 3.70
CA SER A 57 -12.91 -15.48 4.25
C SER A 57 -14.04 -14.66 3.61
N GLY A 58 -13.72 -13.72 2.73
CA GLY A 58 -14.68 -12.87 2.03
C GLY A 58 -15.01 -11.56 2.75
N VAL A 59 -14.28 -11.20 3.81
CA VAL A 59 -14.51 -9.96 4.56
C VAL A 59 -13.70 -8.81 3.96
N TRP A 60 -14.33 -7.66 3.76
CA TRP A 60 -13.68 -6.44 3.27
C TRP A 60 -13.06 -5.65 4.43
N HIS A 61 -11.78 -5.30 4.26
CA HIS A 61 -11.00 -4.54 5.23
C HIS A 61 -10.51 -3.23 4.63
N GLY A 62 -10.42 -2.21 5.49
CA GLY A 62 -9.71 -0.98 5.14
C GLY A 62 -8.24 -1.28 4.90
N HIS A 63 -7.72 -0.86 3.75
CA HIS A 63 -6.39 -1.25 3.31
C HIS A 63 -5.81 -0.29 2.27
N TYR A 64 -4.49 -0.23 2.19
CA TYR A 64 -3.75 0.52 1.19
C TYR A 64 -2.83 -0.40 0.39
N TRP A 65 -2.74 -0.17 -0.92
CA TRP A 65 -1.88 -0.88 -1.86
C TRP A 65 -1.35 0.09 -2.92
N VAL A 66 -0.54 -0.42 -3.84
CA VAL A 66 -0.05 0.36 -4.99
C VAL A 66 -0.59 -0.21 -6.28
N GLU A 67 -1.18 0.64 -7.11
CA GLU A 67 -1.44 0.35 -8.52
C GLU A 67 -0.36 1.05 -9.35
N GLY A 68 0.05 0.46 -10.46
CA GLY A 68 1.06 1.08 -11.30
C GLY A 68 1.07 0.57 -12.74
N VAL A 69 1.87 1.24 -13.56
CA VAL A 69 2.09 0.91 -14.96
C VAL A 69 3.60 0.80 -15.17
N SER A 70 4.05 -0.36 -15.64
CA SER A 70 5.46 -0.59 -15.98
C SER A 70 5.87 0.21 -17.23
N SER A 71 7.18 0.38 -17.46
CA SER A 71 7.70 1.03 -18.66
C SER A 71 7.23 0.38 -19.98
N GLY A 72 6.87 -0.90 -19.95
CA GLY A 72 6.27 -1.62 -21.07
C GLY A 72 4.75 -1.45 -21.23
N GLY A 73 4.11 -0.61 -20.40
CA GLY A 73 2.67 -0.33 -20.43
C GLY A 73 1.79 -1.34 -19.70
N ALA A 74 2.35 -2.37 -19.06
CA ALA A 74 1.56 -3.35 -18.32
C ALA A 74 1.11 -2.77 -16.96
N ALA A 75 -0.21 -2.77 -16.73
CA ALA A 75 -0.82 -2.33 -15.48
C ALA A 75 -0.84 -3.44 -14.42
N PHE A 76 -0.53 -3.08 -13.18
CA PHE A 76 -0.36 -4.04 -12.09
C PHE A 76 -0.86 -3.50 -10.74
N VAL A 77 -1.04 -4.43 -9.81
CA VAL A 77 -1.20 -4.17 -8.37
C VAL A 77 -0.07 -4.84 -7.61
N VAL A 78 0.51 -4.11 -6.65
CA VAL A 78 1.47 -4.63 -5.68
C VAL A 78 1.04 -4.27 -4.27
N ASP A 79 1.07 -5.27 -3.40
CA ASP A 79 0.76 -5.14 -1.98
C ASP A 79 1.80 -5.90 -1.17
N ILE A 80 2.56 -5.17 -0.35
CA ILE A 80 3.61 -5.72 0.50
C ILE A 80 3.20 -5.78 1.97
N ALA A 81 1.91 -5.69 2.28
CA ALA A 81 1.33 -5.82 3.63
C ALA A 81 0.07 -6.71 3.64
N ALA A 82 -0.15 -7.46 2.56
CA ALA A 82 -1.30 -8.35 2.36
C ALA A 82 -1.46 -9.41 3.46
N ASP A 83 -0.37 -9.82 4.11
CA ASP A 83 -0.36 -10.83 5.16
C ASP A 83 -1.05 -10.39 6.46
N GLN A 84 -1.34 -9.10 6.63
CA GLN A 84 -2.19 -8.65 7.74
C GLN A 84 -3.62 -9.23 7.67
N PHE A 85 -4.04 -9.73 6.51
CA PHE A 85 -5.35 -10.37 6.27
C PHE A 85 -5.22 -11.84 5.84
N GLY A 86 -4.09 -12.50 6.12
CA GLY A 86 -3.90 -13.92 5.84
C GLY A 86 -3.54 -14.26 4.39
N TRP A 87 -3.21 -13.27 3.57
CA TRP A 87 -2.67 -13.48 2.23
C TRP A 87 -1.14 -13.62 2.24
N PRO A 88 -0.49 -13.97 1.11
CA PRO A 88 0.97 -13.95 1.03
C PRO A 88 1.56 -12.57 1.38
N PRO A 89 2.75 -12.48 2.01
CA PRO A 89 3.36 -11.22 2.43
C PRO A 89 3.68 -10.23 1.31
N VAL A 90 3.75 -10.73 0.07
CA VAL A 90 3.88 -9.92 -1.13
C VAL A 90 2.91 -10.48 -2.16
N VAL A 91 2.07 -9.60 -2.69
CA VAL A 91 1.12 -9.90 -3.74
C VAL A 91 1.44 -9.01 -4.93
N VAL A 92 1.58 -9.63 -6.10
CA VAL A 92 1.78 -8.96 -7.38
C VAL A 92 0.85 -9.61 -8.39
N MET A 93 0.03 -8.83 -9.07
CA MET A 93 -0.89 -9.34 -10.08
C MET A 93 -1.25 -8.27 -11.11
N SER A 94 -1.86 -8.69 -12.22
CA SER A 94 -2.42 -7.75 -13.20
C SER A 94 -3.61 -7.01 -12.59
N ILE A 95 -3.88 -5.81 -13.10
CA ILE A 95 -4.96 -4.98 -12.59
C ILE A 95 -6.34 -5.62 -12.78
N GLU A 96 -6.54 -6.41 -13.84
CA GLU A 96 -7.82 -7.08 -14.13
C GLU A 96 -8.15 -8.11 -13.05
N ARG A 97 -7.16 -8.94 -12.66
CA ARG A 97 -7.32 -9.92 -11.58
C ARG A 97 -7.46 -9.23 -10.22
N ALA A 98 -6.80 -8.10 -10.04
CA ALA A 98 -6.82 -7.39 -8.77
C ALA A 98 -8.24 -6.91 -8.39
N ARG A 99 -9.12 -6.61 -9.35
CA ARG A 99 -10.47 -6.09 -9.06
C ARG A 99 -11.39 -7.06 -8.30
N GLU A 100 -11.08 -8.35 -8.31
CA GLU A 100 -11.77 -9.35 -7.47
C GLU A 100 -11.43 -9.19 -5.99
N ARG A 101 -10.24 -8.65 -5.70
CA ARG A 101 -9.66 -8.60 -4.35
C ARG A 101 -9.49 -7.19 -3.80
N TYR A 102 -9.28 -6.20 -4.65
CA TYR A 102 -8.97 -4.82 -4.33
C TYR A 102 -9.95 -3.89 -5.03
N ARG A 103 -10.60 -3.04 -4.25
CA ARG A 103 -11.55 -2.03 -4.73
C ARG A 103 -11.08 -0.66 -4.26
N PRO A 104 -10.57 0.22 -5.14
CA PRO A 104 -10.26 1.58 -4.74
C PRO A 104 -11.51 2.27 -4.16
N GLY A 105 -11.35 2.95 -3.03
CA GLY A 105 -12.33 3.88 -2.50
C GLY A 105 -12.21 5.25 -3.17
N GLU A 106 -12.62 6.32 -2.48
CA GLU A 106 -12.51 7.69 -2.99
C GLU A 106 -11.04 8.13 -3.12
N ASP A 107 -10.60 8.36 -4.36
CA ASP A 107 -9.22 8.77 -4.68
C ASP A 107 -8.76 10.02 -3.91
N ARG A 108 -9.63 11.02 -3.80
CA ARG A 108 -9.31 12.27 -3.09
C ARG A 108 -9.00 12.02 -1.61
N ARG A 109 -9.80 11.20 -0.92
CA ARG A 109 -9.56 10.85 0.49
C ARG A 109 -8.28 10.06 0.67
N THR A 110 -8.02 9.13 -0.25
CA THR A 110 -6.76 8.37 -0.25
C THR A 110 -5.57 9.31 -0.38
N GLN A 111 -5.62 10.25 -1.32
CA GLN A 111 -4.55 11.22 -1.52
C GLN A 111 -4.35 12.14 -0.31
N GLU A 112 -5.43 12.66 0.28
CA GLU A 112 -5.37 13.47 1.50
C GLU A 112 -4.71 12.71 2.64
N THR A 113 -5.05 11.43 2.82
CA THR A 113 -4.44 10.58 3.87
C THR A 113 -2.94 10.37 3.61
N VAL A 114 -2.54 10.18 2.35
CA VAL A 114 -1.13 10.03 1.97
C VAL A 114 -0.35 11.32 2.21
N ASP A 115 -0.92 12.47 1.85
CA ASP A 115 -0.30 13.78 2.01
C ASP A 115 -0.13 14.14 3.49
N ASP A 116 -1.16 13.89 4.32
CA ASP A 116 -1.11 14.08 5.77
C ASP A 116 0.00 13.25 6.41
N GLU A 117 0.08 11.96 6.04
CA GLU A 117 1.11 11.06 6.56
C GLU A 117 2.52 11.50 6.16
N LEU A 118 2.71 11.90 4.89
CA LEU A 118 3.98 12.46 4.42
C LEU A 118 4.33 13.77 5.13
N GLY A 119 3.35 14.61 5.45
CA GLY A 119 3.51 15.82 6.27
C GLY A 119 4.04 15.49 7.65
N MET A 120 3.37 14.58 8.37
CA MET A 120 3.78 14.13 9.71
C MET A 120 5.18 13.51 9.72
N MET A 121 5.52 12.71 8.70
CA MET A 121 6.86 12.12 8.58
C MET A 121 7.93 13.22 8.47
N LYS A 122 7.73 14.23 7.62
CA LYS A 122 8.68 15.34 7.44
C LYS A 122 8.90 16.13 8.73
N GLU A 123 7.83 16.43 9.47
CA GLU A 123 7.92 17.15 10.74
C GLU A 123 8.73 16.40 11.79
N ARG A 124 8.54 15.08 11.90
CA ARG A 124 9.29 14.23 12.85
C ARG A 124 10.80 14.21 12.60
N PHE A 125 11.23 14.34 11.35
CA PHE A 125 12.65 14.41 10.97
C PHE A 125 13.22 15.83 11.00
N ALA A 126 12.39 16.87 10.99
CA ALA A 126 12.83 18.26 11.09
C ALA A 126 13.22 18.67 12.53
N VAL A 127 12.85 17.87 13.52
CA VAL A 127 13.10 18.10 14.95
C VAL A 127 14.19 17.17 15.52
N SER A 128 14.79 16.31 14.69
CA SER A 128 15.91 15.41 15.04
C SER A 128 17.24 15.88 14.48
#